data_AF-A0A7M2TKV5-F1
#
_entry.id   AF-A0A7M2TKV5-F1
#
_cell.length_a   1.000
_cell.length_b   1.000
_cell.length_c   1.000
_cell.angle_alpha   90.00
_cell.angle_beta   90.00
_cell.angle_gamma   90.00
#
_symmetry.space_group_name_H-M   'P 1'
#
loop_
_entity.id
_entity.type
_entity.pdbx_description
1 polymer ?
#
loop_
_entity_poly.entity_id
_entity_poly.type
_entity_poly.pdbx_seq_one_letter_code
_entity_poly.pdbx_strand_id
1 'polypeptide(L)' 'MRAAADRTCAPTCQGNSRNGNNMVGALPDAPISGHWCSAQFRQLMQNAYPPLR' A
#
# COMPACT_ATOMS: atom_id res chain seq x y z
N MET A 1 -7.23 6.05 -20.15
CA MET A 1 -7.84 5.21 -19.09
C MET A 1 -7.67 5.97 -17.77
N ARG A 2 -8.75 6.23 -17.02
CA ARG A 2 -8.64 6.80 -15.66
C ARG A 2 -8.46 5.63 -14.69
N ALA A 3 -7.44 5.67 -13.84
CA ALA A 3 -7.35 4.66 -12.78
C ALA A 3 -8.45 4.92 -11.73
N ALA A 4 -9.00 3.82 -11.20
CA ALA A 4 -10.09 3.84 -10.23
C ALA A 4 -9.56 3.48 -8.84
N ALA A 5 -10.21 3.98 -7.80
CA ALA A 5 -9.86 3.65 -6.42
C ALA A 5 -10.38 2.23 -6.07
N ASP A 6 -9.46 1.32 -5.77
CA ASP A 6 -9.79 0.01 -5.18
C ASP A 6 -9.84 0.13 -3.65
N ARG A 7 -10.83 -0.52 -3.02
CA ARG A 7 -10.98 -0.52 -1.56
C ARG A 7 -9.80 -1.18 -0.85
N THR A 8 -9.14 -2.14 -1.49
CA THR A 8 -7.94 -2.79 -0.94
C THR A 8 -6.75 -1.84 -0.78
N CYS A 9 -6.78 -0.68 -1.45
CA CYS A 9 -5.79 0.38 -1.29
C CYS A 9 -6.19 1.43 -0.23
N ALA A 10 -7.39 1.36 0.33
CA ALA A 10 -7.85 2.30 1.35
C ALA A 10 -7.38 1.86 2.76
N PRO A 11 -6.67 2.69 3.53
CA PRO A 11 -6.18 2.32 4.87
C PRO A 11 -7.28 1.94 5.86
N THR A 12 -8.49 2.45 5.66
CA THR A 12 -9.67 2.18 6.51
C THR A 12 -10.46 0.95 6.07
N CYS A 13 -10.04 0.26 5.01
CA CYS A 13 -10.72 -0.96 4.56
C CYS A 13 -10.47 -2.11 5.54
N GLN A 14 -11.55 -2.62 6.13
CA GLN A 14 -11.55 -3.76 7.05
C GLN A 14 -11.43 -5.12 6.34
N GLY A 15 -11.13 -5.13 5.04
CA GLY A 15 -10.98 -6.36 4.27
C GLY A 15 -12.30 -7.04 3.88
N ASN A 16 -12.23 -8.35 3.64
CA ASN A 16 -13.34 -9.22 3.29
C ASN A 16 -12.97 -10.68 3.60
N SER A 17 -13.84 -11.64 3.26
CA SER A 17 -13.59 -13.07 3.52
C SER A 17 -12.27 -13.60 2.93
N ARG A 18 -11.73 -13.00 1.85
CA ARG A 18 -10.48 -13.44 1.22
C ARG A 18 -9.22 -13.12 2.04
N ASN A 19 -9.26 -12.08 2.86
CA ASN A 19 -8.17 -11.74 3.79
C ASN A 19 -8.55 -11.97 5.26
N GLY A 20 -9.61 -12.74 5.52
CA GLY A 20 -10.07 -13.07 6.87
C GLY A 20 -10.75 -11.91 7.61
N ASN A 21 -11.35 -10.96 6.88
CA ASN A 21 -11.94 -9.72 7.42
C ASN A 21 -10.94 -8.90 8.25
N ASN A 22 -9.67 -8.91 7.84
CA ASN A 22 -8.61 -8.12 8.46
C ASN A 22 -8.44 -6.78 7.77
N MET A 23 -7.95 -5.78 8.50
CA MET A 23 -7.48 -4.52 7.93
C MET A 23 -6.46 -4.79 6.81
N VAL A 24 -6.59 -4.09 5.68
CA VAL A 24 -5.76 -4.34 4.48
C VAL A 24 -4.31 -3.88 4.62
N GLY A 25 -3.99 -3.05 5.60
CA GLY A 25 -2.63 -2.58 5.88
C GLY A 25 -2.06 -1.62 4.81
N ALA A 26 -2.91 -1.00 4.00
CA ALA A 26 -2.48 -0.04 2.98
C ALA A 26 -1.94 1.24 3.63
N LEU A 27 -0.86 1.79 3.06
CA LEU A 27 -0.35 3.10 3.49
C LEU A 27 -1.34 4.22 3.16
N PRO A 28 -1.50 5.22 4.04
CA PRO A 28 -2.24 6.43 3.72
C PRO A 28 -1.53 7.26 2.66
N ASP A 29 -2.30 8.10 1.97
CA ASP A 29 -1.83 9.09 0.99
C ASP A 29 -1.03 8.51 -0.19
N ALA A 30 -1.27 7.23 -0.51
CA ALA A 30 -0.70 6.60 -1.69
C ALA A 30 -1.26 7.25 -2.98
N PRO A 31 -0.40 7.56 -3.98
CA PRO A 31 -0.86 8.13 -5.23
C PRO A 31 -1.54 7.06 -6.10
N ILE A 32 -2.13 7.51 -7.22
CA ILE A 32 -2.70 6.61 -8.22
C ILE A 32 -1.65 5.60 -8.73
N SER A 33 -2.07 4.38 -9.04
CA SER A 33 -1.16 3.29 -9.42
C SER A 33 -0.23 3.72 -10.58
N GLY A 34 1.06 3.42 -10.42
CA GLY A 34 2.11 3.80 -11.37
C GLY A 34 2.79 5.14 -11.08
N HIS A 35 2.22 5.99 -10.21
CA HIS A 35 2.89 7.21 -9.76
C HIS A 35 3.87 6.92 -8.62
N TRP A 36 4.88 7.79 -8.48
CA TRP A 36 5.90 7.68 -7.46
C TRP A 36 5.34 7.87 -6.04
N CYS A 37 5.48 6.85 -5.19
CA CYS A 37 5.11 6.90 -3.77
C CYS A 37 6.34 7.06 -2.88
N SER A 38 6.75 8.31 -2.61
CA SER A 38 7.96 8.62 -1.82
C SER A 38 7.92 8.05 -0.39
N ALA A 39 6.74 8.00 0.25
CA ALA A 39 6.58 7.46 1.60
C ALA A 39 6.85 5.94 1.62
N GLN A 40 6.19 5.18 0.75
CA GLN A 40 6.42 3.74 0.62
C GLN A 40 7.87 3.43 0.26
N PHE A 41 8.46 4.19 -0.67
CA PHE A 41 9.85 3.96 -1.07
C PHE A 41 10.82 4.13 0.11
N ARG A 42 10.67 5.19 0.90
CA ARG A 42 11.51 5.39 2.10
C ARG A 42 11.35 4.24 3.10
N GLN A 43 10.14 3.76 3.33
CA GLN A 43 9.91 2.61 4.19
C GLN A 43 10.55 1.33 3.64
N LEU A 44 10.50 1.10 2.32
CA LEU A 44 11.15 -0.06 1.68
C LEU A 44 12.67 0.00 1.81
N MET A 45 13.29 1.18 1.63
CA MET A 45 14.73 1.36 1.80
C MET A 45 15.17 1.09 3.25
N GLN A 46 14.35 1.47 4.23
CA GLN A 46 14.61 1.22 5.65
C GLN A 46 14.44 -0.26 6.03
N ASN A 47 13.45 -0.93 5.43
CA ASN A 47 13.08 -2.31 5.76
C ASN A 47 13.70 -3.35 4.82
N ALA A 48 14.67 -2.96 4.00
CA ALA A 48 15.33 -3.86 3.05
C ALA A 48 16.05 -5.00 3.80
N TYR A 49 15.78 -6.24 3.39
CA TYR A 49 16.44 -7.42 3.95
C TYR A 49 16.91 -8.38 2.84
N PRO A 50 18.22 -8.69 2.74
CA PRO A 50 19.31 -8.13 3.56
C PRO A 50 19.44 -6.61 3.38
N PRO A 51 20.03 -5.88 4.35
CA PRO A 51 20.22 -4.43 4.24
C PRO A 51 20.99 -4.05 2.99
N LEU A 52 20.67 -2.88 2.45
CA LEU A 52 21.36 -2.29 1.31
C LEU A 52 22.82 -1.97 1.67
N ARG A 53 23.70 -2.05 0.67
CA ARG A 53 25.13 -1.76 0.82
C ARG A 53 25.43 -0.30 0.54
#